data_AF-A0A0M4SHN7-F1
#
_entry.id   AF-A0A0M4SHN7-F1
#
_cell.length_a   1.000
_cell.length_b   1.000
_cell.length_c   1.000
_cell.angle_alpha   90.00
_cell.angle_beta   90.00
_cell.angle_gamma   90.00
#
_symmetry.space_group_name_H-M   'P 1'
#
loop_
_entity.id
_entity.type
_entity.pdbx_description
1 polymer ?
#
loop_
_entity_poly.entity_id
_entity_poly.type
_entity_poly.pdbx_seq_one_letter_code
_entity_poly.pdbx_strand_id
1 'polypeptide(L)' 'MLKHSLARKIRNRTIKQGTSLVQAAKFLGVDQSTLYVALQKGQIPTTTRNGRTVISQGALMDYQARIRPLL' A
#
# COMPACT_ATOMS: atom_id res chain seq x y z
N MET A 1 -16.39 -8.01 -25.15
CA MET A 1 -16.36 -8.08 -23.66
C MET A 1 -14.93 -7.88 -23.18
N LEU A 2 -14.56 -6.68 -22.70
CA LEU A 2 -13.18 -6.38 -22.26
C LEU A 2 -13.22 -5.79 -20.84
N LYS A 3 -13.12 -6.65 -19.81
CA LYS A 3 -13.09 -6.23 -18.40
C LYS A 3 -11.72 -6.47 -17.70
N HIS A 4 -10.63 -6.71 -18.45
CA HIS A 4 -9.33 -7.09 -17.87
C HIS A 4 -8.22 -6.03 -17.89
N SER A 5 -8.47 -4.79 -18.34
CA SER A 5 -7.39 -3.81 -18.62
C SER A 5 -7.09 -2.80 -17.48
N LEU A 6 -7.94 -2.68 -16.45
CA LEU A 6 -7.75 -1.69 -15.38
C LEU A 6 -6.75 -2.15 -14.31
N ALA A 7 -6.82 -3.42 -13.89
CA ALA A 7 -5.96 -3.95 -12.83
C ALA A 7 -4.47 -3.99 -13.21
N ARG A 8 -4.14 -4.16 -14.50
CA ARG A 8 -2.75 -4.18 -14.97
C ARG A 8 -2.17 -2.76 -15.09
N LYS A 9 -2.99 -1.77 -15.46
CA LYS A 9 -2.57 -0.36 -15.60
C LYS A 9 -2.36 0.34 -14.25
N ILE A 10 -3.13 -0.03 -13.22
CA ILE A 10 -2.93 0.48 -11.86
C ILE A 10 -1.61 -0.04 -11.29
N ARG A 11 -1.36 -1.36 -11.38
CA ARG A 11 -0.12 -1.99 -10.91
C ARG A 11 1.16 -1.32 -11.45
N ASN A 12 1.20 -0.98 -12.74
CA ASN A 12 2.38 -0.34 -13.34
C ASN A 12 2.62 1.11 -12.88
N ARG A 13 1.58 1.84 -12.46
CA ARG A 13 1.74 3.22 -11.96
C ARG A 13 2.18 3.25 -10.49
N THR A 14 1.71 2.32 -9.67
CA THR A 14 2.15 2.20 -8.27
C THR A 14 3.63 1.82 -8.16
N ILE A 15 4.14 0.98 -9.07
CA ILE A 15 5.56 0.57 -9.08
C ILE A 15 6.52 1.77 -9.28
N LYS A 16 6.13 2.82 -10.02
CA LYS A 16 7.01 3.99 -10.31
C LYS A 16 6.86 5.18 -9.35
N GLN A 17 5.70 5.32 -8.70
CA GLN A 17 5.39 6.50 -7.89
C GLN A 17 5.27 6.19 -6.39
N GLY A 18 5.27 4.90 -6.03
CA GLY A 18 4.92 4.39 -4.73
C GLY A 18 3.47 4.65 -4.37
N THR A 19 2.99 3.93 -3.35
CA THR A 19 1.56 3.81 -3.06
C THR A 19 1.16 4.87 -2.05
N SER A 20 0.14 5.67 -2.38
CA SER A 20 -0.43 6.60 -1.39
C SER A 20 -1.12 5.85 -0.26
N LEU A 21 -1.28 6.49 0.90
CA LEU A 21 -1.93 5.88 2.06
C LEU A 21 -3.30 5.25 1.72
N VAL A 22 -4.13 5.97 0.96
CA VAL A 22 -5.46 5.51 0.56
C VAL A 22 -5.39 4.28 -0.34
N GLN A 23 -4.42 4.23 -1.27
CA GLN A 23 -4.23 3.08 -2.15
C GLN A 23 -3.69 1.87 -1.38
N ALA A 24 -2.83 2.10 -0.41
CA ALA A 24 -2.28 1.06 0.45
C ALA A 24 -3.35 0.44 1.34
N ALA A 25 -4.24 1.26 1.93
CA ALA A 25 -5.34 0.77 2.75
C ALA A 25 -6.28 -0.13 1.93
N LYS A 26 -6.62 0.31 0.71
CA LYS A 26 -7.40 -0.50 -0.25
C LYS A 26 -6.71 -1.80 -0.63
N PHE A 27 -5.40 -1.78 -0.83
CA PHE A 27 -4.62 -2.98 -1.17
C PHE A 27 -4.62 -4.00 -0.02
N LEU A 28 -4.50 -3.53 1.22
CA LEU A 28 -4.47 -4.36 2.41
C LEU A 28 -5.86 -4.78 2.90
N GLY A 29 -6.93 -4.16 2.41
CA GLY A 29 -8.30 -4.40 2.86
C GLY A 29 -8.56 -3.88 4.27
N VAL A 30 -7.82 -2.85 4.71
CA VAL A 30 -7.92 -2.24 6.04
C VAL A 30 -8.43 -0.81 5.94
N ASP A 31 -8.96 -0.29 7.04
CA ASP A 31 -9.33 1.12 7.12
C ASP A 31 -8.09 2.04 7.04
N GLN A 32 -8.29 3.23 6.49
CA GLN A 32 -7.22 4.22 6.35
C GLN A 32 -6.65 4.65 7.71
N SER A 33 -7.48 4.73 8.75
CA SER A 33 -7.08 5.09 10.11
C SER A 33 -6.19 4.01 10.72
N THR A 34 -6.53 2.74 10.52
CA THR A 34 -5.70 1.60 10.94
C THR A 34 -4.32 1.67 10.30
N LEU A 35 -4.27 1.94 9.00
CA LEU A 35 -3.02 2.08 8.28
C LEU A 35 -2.21 3.31 8.76
N TYR A 36 -2.88 4.41 9.06
CA TYR A 36 -2.25 5.61 9.61
C TYR A 36 -1.62 5.36 10.99
N VAL A 37 -2.29 4.60 11.86
CA VAL A 37 -1.72 4.20 13.16
C VAL A 37 -0.50 3.29 12.97
N ALA A 38 -0.55 2.33 12.04
CA ALA A 38 0.60 1.49 11.73
C ALA A 38 1.81 2.30 11.25
N LEU A 39 1.57 3.38 10.49
CA LEU A 39 2.61 4.31 10.08
C LEU A 39 3.18 5.13 11.24
N GLN A 40 2.34 5.71 12.08
CA GLN A 40 2.79 6.46 13.26
C GLN A 40 3.63 5.59 14.20
N LYS A 41 3.28 4.31 14.32
CA LYS A 41 4.01 3.32 15.11
C LYS A 41 5.28 2.79 14.43
N GLY A 42 5.61 3.22 13.21
CA GLY A 42 6.77 2.76 12.46
C GLY A 42 6.68 1.30 12.01
N GLN A 43 5.49 0.70 12.00
CA GLN A 43 5.29 -0.70 11.61
C GLN A 43 5.40 -0.92 10.09
N ILE A 44 5.29 0.16 9.30
CA ILE A 44 5.42 0.13 7.85
C ILE A 44 6.46 1.18 7.44
N PRO A 45 7.56 0.77 6.78
CA PRO A 45 8.54 1.71 6.26
C PRO A 45 7.90 2.64 5.23
N THR A 46 8.14 3.95 5.39
CA THR A 46 7.68 4.96 4.42
C THR A 46 8.78 5.90 4.02
N THR A 47 8.59 6.50 2.85
CA THR A 47 9.44 7.55 2.33
C THR A 47 8.61 8.76 1.99
N THR A 48 9.18 9.94 2.19
CA THR A 48 8.58 11.20 1.74
C THR A 48 9.10 11.53 0.35
N ARG A 49 8.20 11.67 -0.62
CA ARG A 49 8.54 12.10 -1.98
C ARG A 49 7.73 13.35 -2.33
N ASN A 50 8.40 14.47 -2.58
CA ASN A 50 7.77 15.77 -2.88
C ASN A 50 6.72 16.18 -1.82
N GLY A 51 7.03 16.00 -0.53
CA GLY A 51 6.14 16.33 0.59
C GLY A 51 4.97 15.36 0.80
N ARG A 52 4.90 14.25 0.07
CA ARG A 52 3.87 13.22 0.23
C ARG A 52 4.46 11.96 0.87
N THR A 53 3.74 11.39 1.83
CA THR A 53 4.05 10.06 2.36
C THR A 53 3.73 9.00 1.31
N VAL A 54 4.75 8.21 0.99
CA VAL A 54 4.70 7.16 -0.01
C VAL A 54 5.11 5.85 0.66
N ILE A 55 4.32 4.81 0.42
CA ILE A 55 4.60 3.46 0.92
C ILE A 55 5.09 2.62 -0.27
N SER A 56 6.24 1.97 -0.11
CA SER A 56 6.76 1.09 -1.17
C SER A 56 5.93 -0.20 -1.25
N GLN A 57 5.90 -0.83 -2.42
CA GLN A 57 5.20 -2.10 -2.61
C GLN A 57 5.77 -3.21 -1.70
N GLY A 58 7.10 -3.25 -1.52
CA GLY A 58 7.76 -4.20 -0.61
C GLY A 58 7.32 -4.01 0.84
N ALA A 59 7.27 -2.76 1.31
CA ALA A 59 6.79 -2.45 2.66
C ALA A 59 5.34 -2.90 2.89
N LEU A 60 4.47 -2.79 1.87
CA LEU A 60 3.09 -3.29 1.96
C LEU A 60 3.02 -4.80 2.01
N MET A 61 3.83 -5.50 1.21
CA MET A 61 3.87 -6.97 1.20
C MET A 61 4.41 -7.52 2.53
N ASP A 62 5.47 -6.93 3.06
CA ASP A 62 6.04 -7.31 4.35
C ASP A 62 5.03 -7.10 5.49
N TYR A 63 4.34 -5.96 5.48
CA TYR A 63 3.29 -5.69 6.47
C TYR A 63 2.13 -6.67 6.33
N GLN A 64 1.68 -6.95 5.09
CA GLN A 64 0.62 -7.93 4.82
C GLN A 64 0.96 -9.32 5.35
N ALA A 65 2.22 -9.75 5.21
CA ALA A 65 2.70 -11.02 5.74
C ALA A 65 2.68 -11.07 7.28
N ARG A 66 2.87 -9.93 7.96
CA ARG A 66 2.79 -9.84 9.43
C ARG A 66 1.35 -9.85 9.96
N ILE A 67 0.42 -9.25 9.23
CA ILE A 67 -0.97 -9.11 9.68
C ILE A 67 -1.88 -10.25 9.23
N ARG A 68 -1.46 -11.07 8.26
CA ARG A 68 -2.18 -12.30 7.90
C ARG A 68 -1.70 -13.42 8.82
N PRO A 69 -2.54 -13.93 9.72
CA PRO A 69 -2.26 -15.21 10.35
C PRO A 69 -2.17 -16.23 9.21
N LEU A 70 -1.09 -17.00 9.18
CA LEU A 70 -1.07 -18.26 8.44
C LEU A 70 -2.22 -19.10 9.01
N LEU A 71 -3.34 -19.14 8.29
CA LEU A 71 -4.42 -20.10 8.53
C LEU A 71 -3.92 -21.50 8.18
#